data_AF-A0A4Q3TJ13-F1
#
_entry.id   AF-A0A4Q3TJ13-F1
#
_cell.length_a   1.000
_cell.length_b   1.000
_cell.length_c   1.000
_cell.angle_alpha   90.00
_cell.angle_beta   90.00
_cell.angle_gamma   90.00
#
_symmetry.space_group_name_H-M   'P 1'
#
loop_
_entity.id
_entity.type
_entity.pdbx_description
1 polymer ?
#
loop_
_entity_poly.entity_id
_entity_poly.type
_entity_poly.pdbx_seq_one_letter_code
_entity_poly.pdbx_strand_id
1 'polypeptide(L)'
;MKRIYKYFFRGLVTVLPIALTVYLLFMFLAWTESVALWILRPIIGGFYVPGLGLFFGVLIILGIGALMSKSHVREALAFIELPFTRLPVVKSIYSSLKSFSDYFSPGSKQDAQ
;
A
#
# COMPACT_ATOMS: atom_id res chain seq x y z
N MET A 1 -20.17 -18.03 27.70
CA MET A 1 -19.48 -17.99 26.39
C MET A 1 -19.65 -16.68 25.63
N LYS A 2 -20.87 -16.21 25.30
CA LYS A 2 -21.10 -14.99 24.49
C LYS A 2 -20.40 -13.71 25.00
N ARG A 3 -20.23 -13.52 26.31
CA ARG A 3 -19.53 -12.37 26.89
C ARG A 3 -18.02 -12.36 26.61
N ILE A 4 -17.36 -13.52 26.68
CA ILE A 4 -15.91 -13.65 26.46
C ILE A 4 -15.58 -13.32 24.99
N TYR A 5 -16.34 -13.88 24.06
CA TYR A 5 -16.23 -13.52 22.64
C TYR A 5 -16.42 -12.02 22.41
N LYS A 6 -17.42 -11.40 23.04
CA LYS A 6 -17.64 -9.95 22.90
C LYS A 6 -16.44 -9.12 23.39
N TYR A 7 -15.84 -9.48 24.51
CA TYR A 7 -14.64 -8.80 25.00
C TYR A 7 -13.41 -9.04 24.11
N PHE A 8 -13.22 -10.27 23.63
CA PHE A 8 -12.14 -10.61 22.71
C PHE A 8 -12.23 -9.82 21.40
N PHE A 9 -13.39 -9.84 20.73
CA PHE A 9 -13.58 -9.08 19.48
C PHE A 9 -13.46 -7.58 19.69
N ARG A 10 -13.94 -7.06 20.82
CA ARG A 10 -13.79 -5.63 21.15
C ARG A 10 -12.32 -5.26 21.34
N GLY A 11 -11.54 -6.08 22.03
CA GLY A 11 -10.09 -5.90 22.19
C GLY A 11 -9.36 -5.99 20.85
N LEU A 12 -9.68 -7.02 20.05
CA LEU A 12 -9.10 -7.23 18.73
C LEU A 12 -9.34 -6.03 17.82
N VAL A 13 -10.59 -5.58 17.66
CA VAL A 13 -10.93 -4.42 16.80
C VAL A 13 -10.28 -3.13 17.31
N THR A 14 -10.08 -2.98 18.62
CA THR A 14 -9.41 -1.81 19.20
C THR A 14 -7.90 -1.80 18.89
N VAL A 15 -7.23 -2.95 18.96
CA VAL A 15 -5.78 -3.06 18.73
C VAL A 15 -5.45 -3.21 17.24
N LEU A 16 -6.38 -3.72 16.44
CA LEU A 16 -6.19 -4.02 15.01
C LEU A 16 -5.58 -2.87 14.22
N PRO A 17 -6.04 -1.60 14.34
CA PRO A 17 -5.47 -0.51 13.56
C PRO A 17 -4.00 -0.29 13.88
N ILE A 18 -3.63 -0.29 15.16
CA ILE A 18 -2.25 -0.07 15.62
C ILE A 18 -1.37 -1.24 15.17
N ALA A 19 -1.79 -2.47 15.45
CA ALA A 19 -1.04 -3.67 15.05
C ALA A 19 -0.83 -3.73 13.54
N LEU A 20 -1.87 -3.42 12.75
CA LEU A 20 -1.80 -3.39 11.29
C LEU A 20 -0.83 -2.32 10.80
N THR A 21 -0.88 -1.10 11.37
CA THR A 21 0.05 -0.03 10.97
C THR A 21 1.51 -0.41 11.23
N VAL A 22 1.84 -0.94 12.42
CA VAL A 22 3.20 -1.38 12.75
C VAL A 22 3.65 -2.50 11.82
N TYR A 23 2.78 -3.48 11.56
CA TYR A 23 3.07 -4.59 10.66
C TYR A 23 3.34 -4.10 9.23
N LEU A 24 2.49 -3.22 8.70
CA LEU A 24 2.65 -2.66 7.36
C LEU A 24 3.94 -1.83 7.24
N LEU A 25 4.26 -1.01 8.24
CA LEU A 25 5.51 -0.23 8.26
C LEU A 25 6.74 -1.13 8.31
N PHE A 26 6.74 -2.15 9.15
CA PHE A 26 7.83 -3.11 9.22
C PHE A 26 8.00 -3.87 7.90
N MET A 27 6.89 -4.36 7.33
CA MET A 27 6.89 -5.05 6.04
C MET A 27 7.42 -4.14 4.93
N PHE A 28 6.92 -2.91 4.85
CA PHE A 28 7.33 -1.92 3.86
C PHE A 28 8.82 -1.60 3.98
N LEU A 29 9.31 -1.38 5.21
CA LEU A 29 10.72 -1.09 5.46
C LEU A 29 11.61 -2.25 5.05
N ALA A 30 11.28 -3.48 5.49
CA ALA A 30 12.06 -4.68 5.16
C ALA A 30 12.09 -4.94 3.64
N TRP A 31 10.94 -4.78 2.97
CA TRP A 31 10.86 -4.90 1.51
C TRP A 31 11.72 -3.87 0.81
N THR A 32 11.57 -2.60 1.18
CA THR A 32 12.27 -1.52 0.49
C THR A 32 13.77 -1.57 0.75
N GLU A 33 14.18 -1.94 1.96
CA GLU A 33 15.58 -2.19 2.29
C GLU A 33 16.17 -3.32 1.43
N SER A 34 15.40 -4.40 1.20
CA SER A 34 15.81 -5.51 0.34
C SER A 34 15.96 -5.08 -1.12
N VAL A 35 15.02 -4.27 -1.63
CA VAL A 35 15.08 -3.72 -2.99
C VAL A 35 16.26 -2.74 -3.14
N ALA A 36 16.43 -1.84 -2.18
CA ALA A 36 17.54 -0.90 -2.16
C ALA A 36 18.88 -1.65 -2.15
N LEU A 37 19.05 -2.65 -1.28
CA LEU A 37 20.22 -3.52 -1.25
C LEU A 37 20.47 -4.21 -2.58
N TRP A 38 19.43 -4.75 -3.23
CA TRP A 38 19.59 -5.44 -4.50
C TRP A 38 20.10 -4.51 -5.62
N ILE A 39 19.59 -3.27 -5.66
CA ILE A 39 19.98 -2.27 -6.66
C ILE A 39 21.35 -1.65 -6.34
N LEU A 40 21.66 -1.42 -5.05
CA LEU A 40 22.86 -0.70 -4.62
C LEU A 40 24.08 -1.58 -4.41
N ARG A 41 23.90 -2.87 -4.07
CA ARG A 41 25.01 -3.84 -3.95
C ARG A 41 26.02 -3.77 -5.11
N PRO A 42 25.60 -3.73 -6.39
CA PRO A 42 26.55 -3.62 -7.51
C PRO A 42 27.21 -2.25 -7.66
N ILE A 43 26.65 -1.18 -7.06
CA ILE A 43 27.10 0.21 -7.26
C ILE A 43 28.00 0.69 -6.11
N ILE A 44 27.65 0.37 -4.86
CA ILE A 44 28.29 0.92 -3.65
C ILE A 44 29.16 -0.11 -2.89
N GLY A 45 29.17 -1.37 -3.33
CA GLY A 45 29.89 -2.44 -2.65
C GLY A 45 29.37 -2.72 -1.23
N GLY A 46 30.28 -2.95 -0.27
CA GLY A 46 29.96 -3.29 1.12
C GLY A 46 29.56 -2.12 2.03
N PHE A 47 29.47 -0.90 1.48
CA PHE A 47 29.10 0.29 2.25
C PHE A 47 27.58 0.35 2.41
N TYR A 48 27.08 -0.36 3.40
CA TYR A 48 25.66 -0.38 3.76
C TYR A 48 25.37 0.68 4.82
N VAL A 49 24.50 1.64 4.49
CA VAL A 49 23.97 2.60 5.47
C VAL A 49 22.57 2.12 5.89
N PRO A 50 22.37 1.73 7.15
CA PRO A 50 21.04 1.37 7.65
C PRO A 50 20.06 2.52 7.44
N GLY A 51 18.91 2.24 6.83
CA GLY A 51 17.88 3.26 6.54
C GLY A 51 17.84 3.76 5.10
N LEU A 52 18.72 3.25 4.21
CA LEU A 52 18.64 3.53 2.77
C LEU A 52 17.31 3.06 2.17
N GLY A 53 16.74 1.97 2.66
CA GLY A 53 15.42 1.50 2.25
C GLY A 53 14.34 2.56 2.44
N LEU A 54 14.35 3.31 3.55
CA LEU A 54 13.39 4.39 3.76
C LEU A 54 13.49 5.48 2.69
N PHE A 55 14.72 5.91 2.39
CA PHE A 55 14.95 6.92 1.36
C PHE A 55 14.49 6.44 -0.02
N PHE A 56 14.85 5.22 -0.41
CA PHE A 56 14.39 4.60 -1.66
C PHE A 56 12.87 4.46 -1.71
N GLY A 57 12.23 4.10 -0.59
CA GLY A 57 10.78 3.95 -0.50
C GLY A 57 10.06 5.25 -0.75
N VAL A 58 10.55 6.34 -0.16
CA VAL A 58 10.02 7.69 -0.42
C VAL A 58 10.21 8.06 -1.90
N LEU A 59 11.38 7.82 -2.48
CA LEU A 59 11.62 8.08 -3.90
C LEU A 59 10.70 7.27 -4.83
N ILE A 60 10.48 5.99 -4.53
CA ILE A 60 9.58 5.13 -5.31
C ILE A 60 8.14 5.64 -5.21
N ILE A 61 7.66 5.98 -4.01
CA ILE A 61 6.30 6.49 -3.81
C ILE A 61 6.11 7.82 -4.56
N LEU A 62 7.08 8.73 -4.47
CA LEU A 62 7.04 10.00 -5.21
C LEU A 62 7.07 9.76 -6.72
N GLY A 63 7.90 8.82 -7.20
CA GLY A 63 7.96 8.43 -8.60
C GLY A 63 6.63 7.88 -9.12
N ILE A 64 6.00 6.99 -8.35
CA ILE A 64 4.67 6.45 -8.66
C ILE A 64 3.64 7.59 -8.70
N GLY A 65 3.63 8.48 -7.70
CA GLY A 65 2.71 9.63 -7.68
C GLY A 65 2.90 10.56 -8.90
N ALA A 66 4.14 10.82 -9.29
CA ALA A 66 4.44 11.60 -10.49
C ALA A 66 4.02 10.89 -11.77
N LEU A 67 4.18 9.56 -11.86
CA LEU A 67 3.69 8.74 -12.97
C LEU A 67 2.16 8.81 -13.08
N MET A 68 1.43 8.74 -11.97
CA MET A 68 -0.04 8.83 -11.93
C MET A 68 -0.59 10.15 -12.49
N SER A 69 0.20 11.23 -12.50
CA SER A 69 -0.22 12.50 -13.10
C SER A 69 -0.39 12.45 -14.62
N LYS A 70 0.13 11.41 -15.28
CA LYS A 70 0.06 11.25 -16.75
C LYS A 70 -1.18 10.45 -17.14
N SER A 71 -1.97 10.98 -18.08
CA SER A 71 -3.20 10.33 -18.56
C SER A 71 -2.98 8.89 -19.06
N HIS A 72 -1.87 8.63 -19.74
CA HIS A 72 -1.52 7.29 -20.23
C HIS A 72 -1.29 6.27 -19.11
N VAL A 73 -0.77 6.70 -17.96
CA VAL A 73 -0.52 5.80 -16.82
C VAL A 73 -1.84 5.40 -16.17
N ARG A 74 -2.78 6.34 -16.05
CA ARG A 74 -4.14 6.05 -15.55
C ARG A 74 -4.85 5.02 -16.43
N GLU A 75 -4.73 5.14 -17.74
CA GLU A 75 -5.33 4.19 -18.69
C GLU A 75 -4.66 2.80 -18.60
N ALA A 76 -3.31 2.75 -18.57
CA ALA A 76 -2.57 1.50 -18.39
C ALA A 76 -2.94 0.78 -17.09
N LEU A 77 -3.17 1.51 -16.01
CA LEU A 77 -3.62 0.93 -14.74
C LEU A 77 -5.03 0.35 -14.84
N ALA A 78 -5.94 1.01 -15.53
CA ALA A 78 -7.29 0.46 -15.76
C ALA A 78 -7.23 -0.90 -16.46
N PHE A 79 -6.29 -1.10 -17.40
CA PHE A 79 -6.06 -2.41 -18.02
C PHE A 79 -5.53 -3.46 -17.03
N ILE A 80 -4.65 -3.07 -16.11
CA ILE A 80 -4.12 -3.96 -15.07
C ILE A 80 -5.21 -4.33 -14.06
N GLU A 81 -6.19 -3.46 -13.80
CA GLU A 81 -7.31 -3.71 -12.89
C GLU A 81 -8.33 -4.73 -13.45
N LEU A 82 -8.43 -4.88 -14.78
CA LEU A 82 -9.37 -5.80 -15.43
C LEU A 82 -9.33 -7.24 -14.91
N PRO A 83 -8.18 -7.94 -14.78
CA PRO A 83 -8.14 -9.30 -14.23
C PRO A 83 -8.66 -9.38 -12.79
N PHE A 84 -8.41 -8.37 -11.97
CA PHE A 84 -8.87 -8.32 -10.57
C PHE A 84 -10.39 -8.14 -10.47
N THR A 85 -11.02 -7.53 -11.47
CA THR A 85 -12.49 -7.38 -11.52
C THR A 85 -13.24 -8.62 -11.99
N ARG A 86 -12.54 -9.62 -12.56
CA ARG A 86 -13.16 -10.88 -13.05
C ARG A 86 -13.42 -11.90 -11.96
N LEU A 87 -12.68 -11.87 -10.85
CA LEU A 87 -12.85 -12.80 -9.73
C LEU A 87 -13.67 -12.13 -8.62
N PRO A 88 -14.89 -12.61 -8.28
CA PRO A 88 -15.80 -11.93 -7.36
C PRO A 88 -15.19 -11.58 -6.00
N VAL A 89 -14.40 -12.50 -5.44
CA VAL A 89 -13.74 -12.32 -4.14
C VAL A 89 -12.65 -11.25 -4.21
N VAL A 90 -11.80 -11.32 -5.24
CA VAL A 90 -10.68 -10.39 -5.44
C VAL A 90 -11.21 -8.98 -5.71
N LYS A 91 -12.24 -8.87 -6.55
CA LYS A 91 -12.92 -7.61 -6.85
C LYS A 91 -13.43 -6.93 -5.59
N SER A 92 -14.07 -7.68 -4.69
CA SER A 92 -14.61 -7.14 -3.44
C SER A 92 -13.51 -6.52 -2.55
N ILE A 93 -12.39 -7.23 -2.40
CA ILE A 93 -11.24 -6.75 -1.60
C ILE A 93 -10.59 -5.53 -2.25
N TYR A 94 -10.28 -5.61 -3.55
CA TYR A 94 -9.65 -4.53 -4.30
C TYR A 94 -10.50 -3.25 -4.28
N SER A 95 -11.80 -3.39 -4.58
CA SER A 95 -12.72 -2.25 -4.61
C SER A 95 -12.88 -1.62 -3.23
N SER A 96 -12.92 -2.40 -2.15
CA SER A 96 -13.04 -1.86 -0.80
C SER A 96 -11.81 -1.04 -0.42
N LEU A 97 -10.61 -1.54 -0.77
CA LEU A 97 -9.36 -0.85 -0.49
C LEU A 97 -9.21 0.41 -1.35
N LYS A 98 -9.59 0.35 -2.62
CA LYS A 98 -9.60 1.50 -3.54
C LYS A 98 -10.55 2.59 -3.05
N SER A 99 -11.80 2.26 -2.71
CA SER A 99 -12.76 3.23 -2.19
C SER A 99 -12.28 3.87 -0.89
N PHE A 100 -11.63 3.11 -0.01
CA PHE A 100 -11.02 3.65 1.20
C PHE A 100 -9.89 4.64 0.87
N SER A 101 -9.02 4.32 -0.08
CA SER A 101 -7.96 5.24 -0.53
C SER A 101 -8.53 6.50 -1.19
N ASP A 102 -9.55 6.36 -2.03
CA ASP A 102 -10.20 7.46 -2.76
C ASP A 102 -10.83 8.48 -1.79
N TYR A 103 -11.27 8.04 -0.60
CA TYR A 103 -11.76 8.93 0.46
C TYR A 103 -10.71 9.92 0.97
N PHE A 104 -9.42 9.58 0.91
CA PHE A 104 -8.32 10.42 1.37
C PHE A 104 -7.62 11.20 0.24
N SER A 105 -8.02 11.00 -1.02
CA SER A 105 -7.44 11.69 -2.17
C SER A 105 -7.96 13.14 -2.24
N PRO A 106 -7.10 14.17 -2.18
CA PRO A 106 -7.53 15.56 -2.31
C PRO A 106 -7.89 15.84 -3.77
N GLY A 107 -9.16 15.66 -4.14
CA GLY A 107 -9.67 16.15 -5.44
C GLY A 107 -10.64 15.29 -6.25
N SER A 108 -11.31 14.26 -5.70
CA SER A 108 -12.46 13.66 -6.39
C SER A 108 -13.76 14.38 -6.01
N LYS A 109 -13.89 15.64 -6.45
CA LYS A 109 -15.22 16.19 -6.68
C LYS A 109 -15.91 15.30 -7.72
N GLN A 110 -16.95 14.60 -7.27
CA GLN A 110 -18.19 14.45 -8.01
C GLN A 110 -18.06 13.70 -9.35
N ASP A 111 -17.98 12.37 -9.28
CA ASP A 111 -18.62 11.57 -10.32
C ASP A 111 -20.14 11.72 -10.12
N ALA A 112 -20.69 12.53 -11.02
CA ALA A 112 -22.06 12.79 -11.42
C ALA A 112 -23.22 12.03 -10.72
N GLN A 113 -24.29 12.82 -10.53
CA GLN A 113 -25.71 12.45 -10.46
C GLN A 113 -26.08 11.05 -10.96
#